data_AF-X1IIL8-F1
#
_entry.id   AF-X1IIL8-F1
#
_cell.length_a   1.000
_cell.length_b   1.000
_cell.length_c   1.000
_cell.angle_alpha   90.00
_cell.angle_beta   90.00
_cell.angle_gamma   90.00
#
_symmetry.space_group_name_H-M   'P 1'
#
loop_
_entity.id
_entity.type
_entity.pdbx_description
1 polymer ?
#
loop_
_entity_poly.entity_id
_entity_poly.type
_entity_poly.pdbx_seq_one_letter_code
_entity_poly.pdbx_strand_id
1 'polypeptide(L)'
;ISTRQGNKNMFTGRGGVSPVTGHIAIEGPLKKEYSSFVISARSTYSDWLLSKLEYPGLRNSKASFHDISANINIEPNEHNLFKIFGYHSSDRFDLADLNKYNYSNSGGSLIWRRRISSSISSDFAAVFGNYFFNTINEEYSFSAYQHDYKIGHYELKSDLHWVPDQKHIISFGGSLIYYDLKRGNVVPFGLESNRLPVRLGNENGIEGAVYFSDKFELSQRLTFYGGIRYSFYSFLGPDKVYEYNQEAPKNSQNIRDTIMFSAGEIIKTYS
;
A
#
# COMPACT_ATOMS: atom_id res chain seq x y z
N ILE A 1 -6.98 -5.60 -1.96
CA ILE A 1 -8.06 -5.32 -2.96
C ILE A 1 -8.32 -6.62 -3.72
N SER A 2 -9.57 -7.05 -3.86
CA SER A 2 -9.91 -8.15 -4.77
C SER A 2 -10.13 -7.59 -6.17
N THR A 3 -9.23 -7.91 -7.10
CA THR A 3 -9.27 -7.39 -8.47
C THR A 3 -10.17 -8.26 -9.34
N ARG A 4 -10.92 -7.62 -10.25
CA ARG A 4 -11.70 -8.35 -11.26
C ARG A 4 -10.77 -9.12 -12.20
N GLN A 5 -11.14 -10.34 -12.56
CA GLN A 5 -10.45 -11.10 -13.59
C GLN A 5 -11.02 -10.76 -14.97
N GLY A 6 -10.14 -10.66 -15.98
CA GLY A 6 -10.55 -10.40 -17.35
C GLY A 6 -11.31 -11.57 -17.98
N ASN A 7 -12.12 -11.29 -19.00
CA ASN A 7 -12.86 -12.30 -19.75
C ASN A 7 -11.92 -13.16 -20.60
N LYS A 8 -11.96 -14.50 -20.45
CA LYS A 8 -11.09 -15.44 -21.20
C LYS A 8 -11.61 -15.87 -22.57
N ASN A 9 -12.81 -15.42 -22.96
CA ASN A 9 -13.49 -15.89 -24.17
C ASN A 9 -13.61 -14.81 -25.23
N MET A 10 -13.92 -13.59 -24.80
CA MET A 10 -14.20 -12.47 -25.70
C MET A 10 -13.56 -11.19 -25.20
N PHE A 11 -13.20 -10.32 -26.15
CA PHE A 11 -12.82 -8.95 -25.86
C PHE A 11 -14.06 -8.14 -25.51
N THR A 12 -14.00 -7.39 -24.41
CA THR A 12 -15.04 -6.46 -24.00
C THR A 12 -14.42 -5.13 -23.58
N GLY A 13 -15.12 -4.05 -23.90
CA GLY A 13 -14.77 -2.69 -23.50
C GLY A 13 -15.95 -2.05 -22.82
N ARG A 14 -15.70 -1.32 -21.72
CA ARG A 14 -16.71 -0.53 -21.02
C ARG A 14 -16.12 0.80 -20.62
N GLY A 15 -16.90 1.85 -20.75
CA GLY A 15 -16.51 3.19 -20.33
C GLY A 15 -17.70 3.96 -19.84
N GLY A 16 -17.44 5.01 -19.08
CA GLY A 16 -18.45 5.88 -18.52
C GLY A 16 -17.88 7.28 -18.36
N VAL A 17 -18.74 8.27 -18.59
CA VAL A 17 -18.45 9.69 -18.41
C VAL A 17 -19.52 10.23 -17.47
N SER A 18 -19.10 10.92 -16.42
CA SER A 18 -19.97 11.63 -15.47
C SER A 18 -19.71 13.13 -15.57
N PRO A 19 -20.38 14.00 -14.82
CA PRO A 19 -20.07 15.44 -14.86
C PRO A 19 -18.63 15.78 -14.44
N VAL A 20 -17.95 14.93 -13.66
CA VAL A 20 -16.63 15.25 -13.08
C VAL A 20 -15.58 14.16 -13.29
N THR A 21 -15.95 12.97 -13.76
CA THR A 21 -15.02 11.84 -13.96
C THR A 21 -15.28 11.09 -15.25
N GLY A 22 -14.23 10.51 -15.81
CA GLY A 22 -14.31 9.54 -16.89
C GLY A 22 -13.57 8.26 -16.51
N HIS A 23 -14.06 7.12 -16.97
CA HIS A 23 -13.35 5.85 -16.82
C HIS A 23 -13.50 4.98 -18.07
N ILE A 24 -12.50 4.14 -18.29
CA ILE A 24 -12.51 3.10 -19.33
C ILE A 24 -11.89 1.83 -18.77
N ALA A 25 -12.41 0.69 -19.18
CA ALA A 25 -11.84 -0.62 -18.90
C ALA A 25 -11.97 -1.51 -20.13
N ILE A 26 -10.87 -2.15 -20.49
CA ILE A 26 -10.79 -3.11 -21.59
C ILE A 26 -10.31 -4.42 -21.01
N GLU A 27 -10.97 -5.51 -21.37
CA GLU A 27 -10.58 -6.86 -20.96
C GLU A 27 -10.74 -7.83 -22.12
N GLY A 28 -10.03 -8.95 -22.04
CA GLY A 28 -10.13 -9.99 -23.04
C GLY A 28 -9.09 -11.10 -22.84
N PRO A 29 -9.13 -12.13 -23.69
CA PRO A 29 -8.16 -13.19 -23.65
C PRO A 29 -6.81 -12.75 -24.23
N LEU A 30 -5.70 -13.10 -23.56
CA LEU A 30 -4.38 -13.13 -24.20
C LEU A 30 -4.24 -14.41 -25.04
N LYS A 31 -4.70 -15.52 -24.48
CA LYS A 31 -4.93 -16.81 -25.14
C LYS A 31 -6.24 -17.36 -24.60
N LYS A 32 -7.22 -17.60 -25.48
CA LYS A 32 -8.56 -18.08 -25.10
C LYS A 32 -8.47 -19.25 -24.13
N GLU A 33 -9.34 -19.28 -23.13
CA GLU A 33 -9.42 -20.29 -22.05
C GLU A 33 -8.25 -20.32 -21.06
N TYR A 34 -7.02 -19.98 -21.48
CA TYR A 34 -5.82 -20.09 -20.64
C TYR A 34 -5.44 -18.78 -19.96
N SER A 35 -5.72 -17.61 -20.55
CA SER A 35 -5.24 -16.35 -20.00
C SER A 35 -6.12 -15.18 -20.38
N SER A 36 -6.22 -14.21 -19.48
CA SER A 36 -6.96 -12.97 -19.69
C SER A 36 -6.23 -11.78 -19.10
N PHE A 37 -6.55 -10.61 -19.63
CA PHE A 37 -6.13 -9.34 -19.07
C PHE A 37 -7.35 -8.45 -18.83
N VAL A 38 -7.20 -7.50 -17.91
CA VAL A 38 -8.05 -6.33 -17.78
C VAL A 38 -7.16 -5.14 -17.50
N ILE A 39 -7.36 -4.06 -18.26
CA ILE A 39 -6.72 -2.77 -18.04
C ILE A 39 -7.84 -1.76 -17.81
N SER A 40 -7.70 -0.95 -16.77
CA SER A 40 -8.63 0.13 -16.46
C SER A 40 -7.90 1.42 -16.23
N ALA A 41 -8.47 2.53 -16.66
CA ALA A 41 -8.00 3.86 -16.33
C ALA A 41 -9.19 4.74 -15.93
N ARG A 42 -8.97 5.62 -14.96
CA ARG A 42 -9.94 6.62 -14.51
C ARG A 42 -9.24 7.96 -14.37
N SER A 43 -9.93 9.04 -14.73
CA SER A 43 -9.44 10.40 -14.54
C SER A 43 -10.57 11.35 -14.18
N THR A 44 -10.23 12.45 -13.52
CA THR A 44 -11.14 13.47 -13.03
C THR A 44 -10.89 14.79 -13.74
N TYR A 45 -11.94 15.53 -14.05
CA TYR A 45 -11.91 16.86 -14.66
C TYR A 45 -12.81 17.83 -13.88
N SER A 46 -12.73 17.82 -12.55
CA SER A 46 -13.61 18.61 -11.66
C SER A 46 -13.36 20.11 -11.65
N ASP A 47 -12.26 20.59 -12.25
CA ASP A 47 -11.85 22.00 -12.23
C ASP A 47 -12.93 22.96 -12.78
N TRP A 48 -13.72 22.52 -13.78
CA TRP A 48 -14.80 23.33 -14.32
C TRP A 48 -15.95 23.57 -13.32
N LEU A 49 -16.16 22.64 -12.39
CA LEU A 49 -17.19 22.77 -11.35
C LEU A 49 -16.68 23.65 -10.21
N LEU A 50 -15.43 23.46 -9.80
CA LEU A 50 -14.79 24.27 -8.76
C LEU A 50 -14.79 25.75 -9.14
N SER A 51 -14.41 26.07 -10.38
CA SER A 51 -14.43 27.45 -10.90
C SER A 51 -15.81 28.12 -10.95
N LYS A 52 -16.91 27.36 -10.81
CA LYS A 52 -18.29 27.90 -10.75
C LYS A 52 -18.82 28.11 -9.34
N LEU A 53 -18.06 27.75 -8.31
CA LEU A 53 -18.48 27.93 -6.92
C LEU A 53 -18.41 29.41 -6.50
N GLU A 54 -19.38 29.85 -5.71
CA GLU A 54 -19.49 31.23 -5.26
C GLU A 54 -18.37 31.62 -4.27
N TYR A 55 -17.87 30.65 -3.50
CA TYR A 55 -16.85 30.88 -2.48
C TYR A 55 -15.45 31.03 -3.10
N PRO A 56 -14.76 32.19 -2.97
CA PRO A 56 -13.48 32.45 -3.65
C PRO A 56 -12.38 31.44 -3.37
N GLY A 57 -12.28 30.92 -2.14
CA GLY A 57 -11.28 29.91 -1.79
C GLY A 57 -11.47 28.57 -2.50
N LEU A 58 -12.72 28.17 -2.74
CA LEU A 58 -13.04 26.95 -3.49
C LEU A 58 -12.96 27.17 -5.00
N ARG A 59 -13.29 28.38 -5.47
CA ARG A 59 -13.19 28.77 -6.88
C ARG A 59 -11.76 28.75 -7.41
N ASN A 60 -10.79 29.10 -6.57
CA ASN A 60 -9.37 29.08 -6.90
C ASN A 60 -8.71 27.72 -6.59
N SER A 61 -9.45 26.76 -6.05
CA SER A 61 -8.91 25.42 -5.77
C SER A 61 -8.89 24.55 -7.04
N LYS A 62 -7.93 23.63 -7.13
CA LYS A 62 -7.82 22.65 -8.22
C LYS A 62 -7.78 21.26 -7.64
N ALA A 63 -8.48 20.33 -8.28
CA ALA A 63 -8.51 18.94 -7.84
C ALA A 63 -8.43 18.04 -9.06
N SER A 64 -7.37 17.24 -9.13
CA SER A 64 -7.18 16.27 -10.19
C SER A 64 -6.76 14.92 -9.61
N PHE A 65 -7.38 13.87 -10.11
CA PHE A 65 -7.03 12.50 -9.78
C PHE A 65 -7.04 11.66 -11.05
N HIS A 66 -6.04 10.81 -11.21
CA HIS A 66 -6.02 9.78 -12.22
C HIS A 66 -5.44 8.48 -11.67
N ASP A 67 -6.01 7.35 -12.11
CA ASP A 67 -5.51 6.02 -11.84
C ASP A 67 -5.44 5.16 -13.09
N ILE A 68 -4.55 4.18 -13.05
CA ILE A 68 -4.45 3.09 -14.00
C ILE A 68 -4.23 1.78 -13.24
N SER A 69 -4.91 0.73 -13.66
CA SER A 69 -4.72 -0.61 -13.14
C SER A 69 -4.63 -1.62 -14.28
N ALA A 70 -3.80 -2.63 -14.10
CA ALA A 70 -3.69 -3.74 -15.01
C ALA A 70 -3.67 -5.05 -14.21
N ASN A 71 -4.48 -6.01 -14.63
CA ASN A 71 -4.49 -7.36 -14.06
C ASN A 71 -4.39 -8.38 -15.20
N ILE A 72 -3.51 -9.35 -15.03
CA ILE A 72 -3.31 -10.46 -15.97
C ILE A 72 -3.47 -11.76 -15.19
N ASN A 73 -4.28 -12.68 -15.70
CA ASN A 73 -4.43 -14.03 -15.17
C ASN A 73 -3.93 -15.03 -16.20
N ILE A 74 -3.12 -16.00 -15.76
CA ILE A 74 -2.57 -17.06 -16.61
C ILE A 74 -2.76 -18.39 -15.90
N GLU A 75 -3.50 -19.29 -16.54
CA GLU A 75 -3.77 -20.66 -16.12
C GLU A 75 -3.13 -21.60 -17.15
N PRO A 76 -1.82 -21.91 -17.02
CA PRO A 76 -1.14 -22.76 -17.97
C PRO A 76 -1.65 -24.22 -17.93
N ASN A 77 -2.26 -24.63 -16.82
CA ASN A 77 -2.91 -25.92 -16.61
C ASN A 77 -3.89 -25.83 -15.43
N GLU A 78 -4.61 -26.92 -15.16
CA GLU A 78 -5.60 -27.01 -14.07
C GLU A 78 -5.03 -26.90 -12.65
N HIS A 79 -3.71 -26.99 -12.50
CA HIS A 79 -3.04 -26.96 -11.20
C HIS A 79 -2.40 -25.62 -10.85
N ASN A 80 -2.28 -24.68 -11.80
CA ASN A 80 -1.54 -23.45 -11.59
C ASN A 80 -2.34 -22.25 -12.11
N LEU A 81 -2.39 -21.19 -11.30
CA LEU A 81 -2.93 -19.90 -11.66
C LEU A 81 -1.96 -18.81 -11.21
N PHE A 82 -1.49 -18.03 -12.16
CA PHE A 82 -0.68 -16.84 -11.92
C PHE A 82 -1.56 -15.60 -12.08
N LYS A 83 -1.53 -14.70 -11.09
CA LYS A 83 -2.17 -13.40 -11.15
C LYS A 83 -1.10 -12.33 -11.02
N ILE A 84 -1.00 -11.48 -12.03
CA ILE A 84 -0.11 -10.33 -12.03
C ILE A 84 -0.98 -9.09 -11.97
N PHE A 85 -0.67 -8.19 -11.06
CA PHE A 85 -1.40 -6.95 -10.88
C PHE A 85 -0.44 -5.77 -10.77
N GLY A 86 -0.82 -4.64 -11.36
CA GLY A 86 -0.17 -3.37 -11.22
C GLY A 86 -1.20 -2.26 -11.08
N TYR A 87 -0.88 -1.26 -10.26
CA TYR A 87 -1.70 -0.09 -10.01
C TYR A 87 -0.82 1.14 -9.85
N HIS A 88 -1.28 2.26 -10.40
CA HIS A 88 -0.71 3.56 -10.15
C HIS A 88 -1.83 4.58 -10.06
N SER A 89 -1.77 5.47 -9.08
CA SER A 89 -2.58 6.67 -9.07
C SER A 89 -1.83 7.89 -8.58
N SER A 90 -2.34 9.05 -8.97
CA SER A 90 -1.81 10.35 -8.61
C SER A 90 -2.98 11.32 -8.39
N ASP A 91 -3.00 11.88 -7.19
CA ASP A 91 -3.90 12.88 -6.66
C ASP A 91 -3.15 14.21 -6.50
N ARG A 92 -3.75 15.29 -6.98
CA ARG A 92 -3.30 16.65 -6.71
C ARG A 92 -4.47 17.50 -6.25
N PHE A 93 -4.26 18.21 -5.15
CA PHE A 93 -5.22 19.16 -4.59
C PHE A 93 -4.53 20.46 -4.22
N ASP A 94 -4.96 21.56 -4.83
CA ASP A 94 -4.52 22.90 -4.50
C ASP A 94 -5.67 23.60 -3.77
N LEU A 95 -5.50 23.95 -2.49
CA LEU A 95 -6.49 24.64 -1.66
C LEU A 95 -6.19 26.14 -1.63
N ALA A 96 -7.04 26.92 -2.32
CA ALA A 96 -7.01 28.39 -2.34
C ALA A 96 -5.62 29.00 -2.66
N ASP A 97 -4.80 28.30 -3.45
CA ASP A 97 -3.38 28.61 -3.75
C ASP A 97 -2.44 28.68 -2.51
N LEU A 98 -2.94 28.41 -1.31
CA LEU A 98 -2.17 28.46 -0.06
C LEU A 98 -1.56 27.10 0.31
N ASN A 99 -2.22 26.00 -0.04
CA ASN A 99 -1.72 24.66 0.27
C ASN A 99 -1.81 23.78 -0.96
N LYS A 100 -0.75 23.04 -1.26
CA LYS A 100 -0.70 22.08 -2.35
C LYS A 100 -0.40 20.72 -1.77
N TYR A 101 -1.23 19.74 -2.12
CA TYR A 101 -1.11 18.36 -1.71
C TYR A 101 -0.96 17.51 -2.95
N ASN A 102 0.13 16.75 -3.02
CA ASN A 102 0.35 15.74 -4.04
C ASN A 102 0.48 14.39 -3.35
N TYR A 103 -0.32 13.43 -3.78
CA TYR A 103 -0.26 12.08 -3.28
C TYR A 103 -0.21 11.12 -4.47
N SER A 104 0.64 10.11 -4.40
CA SER A 104 0.60 9.03 -5.38
C SER A 104 0.82 7.70 -4.69
N ASN A 105 0.20 6.67 -5.24
CA ASN A 105 0.44 5.31 -4.82
C ASN A 105 0.67 4.41 -6.04
N SER A 106 1.77 3.68 -5.99
CA SER A 106 2.13 2.69 -6.99
C SER A 106 2.27 1.36 -6.29
N GLY A 107 1.71 0.31 -6.87
CA GLY A 107 1.84 -1.01 -6.28
C GLY A 107 1.60 -2.09 -7.29
N GLY A 108 1.91 -3.31 -6.89
CA GLY A 108 1.67 -4.48 -7.70
C GLY A 108 1.84 -5.74 -6.88
N SER A 109 1.38 -6.83 -7.48
CA SER A 109 1.47 -8.14 -6.85
C SER A 109 1.63 -9.23 -7.89
N LEU A 110 2.42 -10.24 -7.54
CA LEU A 110 2.46 -11.52 -8.20
C LEU A 110 1.88 -12.55 -7.24
N ILE A 111 0.79 -13.22 -7.63
CA ILE A 111 0.19 -14.31 -6.87
C ILE A 111 0.30 -15.58 -7.69
N TRP A 112 0.89 -16.61 -7.11
CA TRP A 112 0.92 -17.96 -7.65
C TRP A 112 0.05 -18.86 -6.79
N ARG A 113 -1.07 -19.28 -7.34
CA ARG A 113 -1.91 -20.32 -6.76
C ARG A 113 -1.57 -21.66 -7.38
N ARG A 114 -1.31 -22.65 -6.53
CA ARG A 114 -1.05 -24.02 -6.94
C ARG A 114 -2.00 -24.98 -6.24
N ARG A 115 -2.69 -25.82 -7.01
CA ARG A 115 -3.36 -27.01 -6.51
C ARG A 115 -2.34 -28.15 -6.43
N ILE A 116 -1.89 -28.46 -5.22
CA ILE A 116 -0.86 -29.47 -4.97
C ILE A 116 -1.46 -30.88 -5.07
N SER A 117 -2.70 -31.05 -4.57
CA SER A 117 -3.46 -32.29 -4.66
C SER A 117 -4.97 -32.01 -4.75
N SER A 118 -5.81 -33.05 -4.70
CA SER A 118 -7.26 -32.87 -4.61
C SER A 118 -7.70 -32.15 -3.34
N SER A 119 -6.93 -32.25 -2.26
CA SER A 119 -7.23 -31.73 -0.91
C SER A 119 -6.31 -30.59 -0.45
N ILE A 120 -5.22 -30.29 -1.17
CA ILE A 120 -4.25 -29.26 -0.78
C ILE A 120 -4.10 -28.23 -1.88
N SER A 121 -4.23 -26.96 -1.51
CA SER A 121 -3.90 -25.80 -2.35
C SER A 121 -3.00 -24.83 -1.60
N SER A 122 -2.16 -24.11 -2.34
CA SER A 122 -1.30 -23.06 -1.82
C SER A 122 -1.46 -21.79 -2.63
N ASP A 123 -1.40 -20.65 -1.94
CA ASP A 123 -1.27 -19.32 -2.51
C ASP A 123 0.04 -18.72 -2.03
N PHE A 124 0.93 -18.40 -2.95
CA PHE A 124 2.11 -17.59 -2.69
C PHE A 124 1.91 -16.21 -3.29
N ALA A 125 2.20 -15.16 -2.53
CA ALA A 125 2.08 -13.78 -2.99
C ALA A 125 3.36 -13.00 -2.71
N ALA A 126 3.83 -12.27 -3.71
CA ALA A 126 4.79 -11.19 -3.55
C ALA A 126 4.09 -9.87 -3.88
N VAL A 127 4.13 -8.92 -2.96
CA VAL A 127 3.42 -7.64 -3.05
C VAL A 127 4.41 -6.52 -2.84
N PHE A 128 4.32 -5.48 -3.65
CA PHE A 128 5.04 -4.23 -3.45
C PHE A 128 4.07 -3.06 -3.47
N GLY A 129 4.35 -2.07 -2.63
CA GLY A 129 3.62 -0.82 -2.54
C GLY A 129 4.58 0.32 -2.28
N ASN A 130 4.31 1.45 -2.90
CA ASN A 130 5.06 2.67 -2.74
C ASN A 130 4.06 3.83 -2.70
N TYR A 131 4.08 4.55 -1.58
CA TYR A 131 3.22 5.69 -1.32
C TYR A 131 4.11 6.91 -1.23
N PHE A 132 3.77 7.95 -1.99
CA PHE A 132 4.47 9.22 -1.97
C PHE A 132 3.49 10.33 -1.60
N PHE A 133 3.92 11.21 -0.73
CA PHE A 133 3.17 12.37 -0.29
C PHE A 133 4.08 13.59 -0.33
N ASN A 134 3.56 14.69 -0.86
CA ASN A 134 4.23 15.98 -0.88
C ASN A 134 3.22 17.05 -0.48
N THR A 135 3.58 17.87 0.50
CA THR A 135 2.79 19.03 0.91
C THR A 135 3.63 20.29 0.75
N ILE A 136 3.03 21.31 0.16
CA ILE A 136 3.56 22.66 0.17
C ILE A 136 2.55 23.54 0.91
N ASN A 137 3.00 24.27 1.91
CA ASN A 137 2.21 25.28 2.61
C ASN A 137 2.84 26.65 2.33
N GLU A 138 2.02 27.54 1.79
CA GLU A 138 2.33 28.91 1.38
C GLU A 138 1.42 29.92 2.10
N GLU A 139 0.76 29.51 3.19
CA GLU A 139 -0.19 30.35 3.94
C GLU A 139 0.44 31.68 4.38
N TYR A 140 1.71 31.60 4.81
CA TYR A 140 2.53 32.77 5.08
C TYR A 140 3.90 32.60 4.42
N SER A 141 4.24 33.50 3.50
CA SER A 141 5.48 33.42 2.71
C SER A 141 6.74 33.33 3.57
N PHE A 142 6.77 34.00 4.74
CA PHE A 142 7.92 33.99 5.64
C PHE A 142 8.15 32.65 6.37
N SER A 143 7.12 31.79 6.44
CA SER A 143 7.19 30.47 7.08
C SER A 143 6.82 29.32 6.14
N ALA A 144 6.71 29.60 4.84
CA ALA A 144 6.30 28.66 3.82
C ALA A 144 7.27 27.48 3.71
N TYR A 145 6.75 26.29 3.42
CA TYR A 145 7.55 25.07 3.43
C TYR A 145 7.05 24.01 2.48
N GLN A 146 7.96 23.11 2.13
CA GLN A 146 7.66 21.85 1.46
C GLN A 146 8.07 20.68 2.35
N HIS A 147 7.24 19.64 2.37
CA HIS A 147 7.51 18.38 3.06
C HIS A 147 7.19 17.19 2.15
N ASP A 148 8.22 16.41 1.84
CA ASP A 148 8.08 15.14 1.11
C ASP A 148 8.09 13.97 2.09
N TYR A 149 7.35 12.91 1.80
CA TYR A 149 7.26 11.70 2.61
C TYR A 149 7.01 10.49 1.72
N LYS A 150 7.65 9.36 2.04
CA LYS A 150 7.52 8.13 1.24
C LYS A 150 7.42 6.90 2.14
N ILE A 151 6.51 5.98 1.81
CA ILE A 151 6.39 4.65 2.43
C ILE A 151 6.61 3.59 1.35
N GLY A 152 7.65 2.78 1.51
CA GLY A 152 7.82 1.51 0.81
C GLY A 152 7.25 0.35 1.64
N HIS A 153 6.53 -0.54 0.98
CA HIS A 153 5.95 -1.75 1.56
C HIS A 153 6.27 -2.95 0.67
N TYR A 154 6.94 -3.95 1.22
CA TYR A 154 7.34 -5.15 0.49
C TYR A 154 6.91 -6.38 1.29
N GLU A 155 6.02 -7.18 0.74
CA GLU A 155 5.42 -8.30 1.45
C GLU A 155 5.60 -9.60 0.67
N LEU A 156 5.99 -10.65 1.39
CA LEU A 156 5.91 -12.02 0.96
C LEU A 156 4.91 -12.75 1.85
N LYS A 157 3.98 -13.48 1.23
CA LYS A 157 2.96 -14.25 1.92
C LYS A 157 2.85 -15.64 1.34
N SER A 158 2.70 -16.64 2.20
CA SER A 158 2.38 -18.00 1.80
C SER A 158 1.23 -18.49 2.66
N ASP A 159 0.15 -18.91 1.99
CA ASP A 159 -1.02 -19.52 2.60
C ASP A 159 -1.19 -20.93 2.03
N LEU A 160 -1.47 -21.90 2.89
CA LEU A 160 -1.80 -23.26 2.53
C LEU A 160 -3.17 -23.60 3.10
N HIS A 161 -4.00 -24.22 2.27
CA HIS A 161 -5.30 -24.73 2.63
C HIS A 161 -5.31 -26.25 2.43
N TRP A 162 -5.69 -26.97 3.47
CA TRP A 162 -5.77 -28.42 3.49
C TRP A 162 -7.15 -28.86 3.96
N VAL A 163 -7.79 -29.68 3.12
CA VAL A 163 -9.11 -30.28 3.36
C VAL A 163 -8.91 -31.79 3.52
N PRO A 164 -8.46 -32.29 4.69
CA PRO A 164 -8.18 -33.71 4.88
C PRO A 164 -9.42 -34.60 4.74
N ASP A 165 -10.58 -34.07 5.13
CA ASP A 165 -11.88 -34.72 5.01
C ASP A 165 -13.00 -33.68 4.80
N GLN A 166 -14.27 -34.10 4.86
CA GLN A 166 -15.41 -33.20 4.65
C GLN A 166 -15.71 -32.29 5.84
N LYS A 167 -15.12 -32.55 7.02
CA LYS A 167 -15.39 -31.81 8.26
C LYS A 167 -14.37 -30.73 8.54
N HIS A 168 -13.13 -30.90 8.08
CA HIS A 168 -12.03 -29.98 8.38
C HIS A 168 -11.60 -29.16 7.17
N ILE A 169 -11.44 -27.84 7.38
CA ILE A 169 -10.70 -26.95 6.47
C ILE A 169 -9.62 -26.28 7.30
N ILE A 170 -8.41 -26.79 7.17
CA ILE A 170 -7.23 -26.33 7.89
C ILE A 170 -6.52 -25.30 7.01
N SER A 171 -6.25 -24.12 7.56
CA SER A 171 -5.49 -23.06 6.88
C SER A 171 -4.31 -22.63 7.73
N PHE A 172 -3.13 -22.63 7.15
CA PHE A 172 -1.90 -22.22 7.82
C PHE A 172 -0.99 -21.48 6.86
N GLY A 173 -0.14 -20.63 7.39
CA GLY A 173 0.70 -19.80 6.54
C GLY A 173 1.51 -18.81 7.33
N GLY A 174 2.21 -17.95 6.59
CA GLY A 174 3.01 -16.89 7.14
C GLY A 174 3.16 -15.71 6.21
N SER A 175 3.53 -14.57 6.79
CA SER A 175 3.81 -13.33 6.08
C SER A 175 5.09 -12.70 6.61
N LEU A 176 5.84 -12.07 5.71
CA LEU A 176 6.99 -11.24 6.03
C LEU A 176 6.81 -9.92 5.29
N ILE A 177 6.82 -8.81 6.03
CA ILE A 177 6.66 -7.46 5.50
C ILE A 177 7.90 -6.65 5.86
N TYR A 178 8.50 -5.99 4.87
CA TYR A 178 9.55 -5.00 5.06
C TYR A 178 9.00 -3.61 4.74
N TYR A 179 9.17 -2.70 5.69
CA TYR A 179 8.79 -1.29 5.58
C TYR A 179 10.06 -0.44 5.37
N ASP A 180 10.06 0.39 4.32
CA ASP A 180 11.08 1.43 4.06
C ASP A 180 10.39 2.79 4.19
N LEU A 181 10.53 3.43 5.35
CA LEU A 181 9.92 4.71 5.61
C LEU A 181 10.92 5.85 5.44
N LYS A 182 10.65 6.73 4.49
CA LYS A 182 11.39 7.99 4.34
C LYS A 182 10.52 9.10 4.86
N ARG A 183 10.78 9.53 6.10
CA ARG A 183 10.04 10.62 6.74
C ARG A 183 10.25 11.96 6.03
N GLY A 184 11.32 12.01 5.24
CA GLY A 184 11.69 13.08 4.32
C GLY A 184 12.16 14.35 5.03
N ASN A 185 12.11 15.46 4.31
CA ASN A 185 12.69 16.73 4.75
C ASN A 185 11.61 17.80 4.74
N VAL A 186 11.61 18.63 5.77
CA VAL A 186 10.88 19.89 5.77
C VAL A 186 11.85 20.98 5.34
N VAL A 187 11.63 21.59 4.19
CA VAL A 187 12.50 22.62 3.61
C VAL A 187 11.74 23.93 3.41
N PRO A 188 12.40 25.10 3.48
CA PRO A 188 11.76 26.38 3.14
C PRO A 188 11.27 26.35 1.69
N PHE A 189 10.15 27.01 1.43
CA PHE A 189 9.57 27.15 0.11
C PHE A 189 9.40 28.63 -0.25
N GLY A 190 9.87 29.03 -1.44
CA GLY A 190 9.91 30.44 -1.85
C GLY A 190 11.09 31.23 -1.27
N LEU A 191 11.40 32.39 -1.87
CA LEU A 191 12.56 33.22 -1.50
C LEU A 191 12.41 33.91 -0.14
N GLU A 192 11.16 34.16 0.29
CA GLU A 192 10.84 34.87 1.53
C GLU A 192 10.86 33.98 2.78
N SER A 193 10.92 32.65 2.61
CA SER A 193 10.81 31.72 3.73
C SER A 193 12.10 31.67 4.55
N ASN A 194 11.96 31.96 5.85
CA ASN A 194 13.05 31.89 6.83
C ASN A 194 13.07 30.55 7.59
N ARG A 195 12.31 29.55 7.13
CA ARG A 195 12.23 28.26 7.82
C ARG A 195 13.55 27.49 7.68
N LEU A 196 14.05 26.98 8.80
CA LEU A 196 15.24 26.15 8.81
C LEU A 196 14.91 24.73 8.31
N PRO A 197 15.72 24.15 7.40
CA PRO A 197 15.54 22.78 6.96
C PRO A 197 15.62 21.77 8.11
N VAL A 198 14.67 20.84 8.19
CA VAL A 198 14.67 19.73 9.15
C VAL A 198 14.68 18.41 8.39
N ARG A 199 15.68 17.58 8.67
CA ARG A 199 15.75 16.20 8.14
C ARG A 199 15.11 15.27 9.15
N LEU A 200 14.01 14.62 8.77
CA LEU A 200 13.31 13.69 9.65
C LEU A 200 13.89 12.26 9.59
N GLY A 201 14.77 11.99 8.63
CA GLY A 201 15.46 10.71 8.53
C GLY A 201 14.60 9.60 7.92
N ASN A 202 15.10 8.37 8.05
CA ASN A 202 14.45 7.18 7.54
C ASN A 202 14.22 6.20 8.70
N GLU A 203 13.18 5.41 8.61
CA GLU A 203 12.84 4.36 9.56
C GLU A 203 12.61 3.07 8.75
N ASN A 204 13.21 1.97 9.18
CA ASN A 204 12.98 0.67 8.55
C ASN A 204 12.36 -0.28 9.58
N GLY A 205 11.55 -1.20 9.11
CA GLY A 205 10.95 -2.20 9.99
C GLY A 205 10.67 -3.50 9.26
N ILE A 206 10.69 -4.60 10.02
CA ILE A 206 10.27 -5.90 9.52
C ILE A 206 9.17 -6.46 10.42
N GLU A 207 8.07 -6.87 9.81
CA GLU A 207 6.98 -7.58 10.48
C GLU A 207 6.96 -9.02 9.97
N GLY A 208 6.94 -9.97 10.89
CA GLY A 208 6.77 -11.39 10.58
C GLY A 208 5.56 -11.94 11.30
N ALA A 209 4.83 -12.84 10.65
CA ALA A 209 3.75 -13.55 11.30
C ALA A 209 3.58 -14.97 10.77
N VAL A 210 3.11 -15.85 11.64
CA VAL A 210 2.69 -17.21 11.32
C VAL A 210 1.33 -17.47 11.92
N TYR A 211 0.52 -18.28 11.25
CA TYR A 211 -0.81 -18.60 11.74
C TYR A 211 -1.20 -20.04 11.40
N PHE A 212 -2.14 -20.54 12.18
CA PHE A 212 -2.82 -21.81 11.98
C PHE A 212 -4.28 -21.64 12.35
N SER A 213 -5.19 -22.23 11.58
CA SER A 213 -6.62 -22.20 11.83
C SER A 213 -7.29 -23.46 11.29
N ASP A 214 -8.40 -23.83 11.92
CA ASP A 214 -9.25 -24.94 11.50
C ASP A 214 -10.72 -24.50 11.55
N LYS A 215 -11.43 -24.77 10.46
CA LYS A 215 -12.89 -24.81 10.43
C LYS A 215 -13.30 -26.26 10.57
N PHE A 216 -13.97 -26.59 11.66
CA PHE A 216 -14.42 -27.93 11.98
C PHE A 216 -15.96 -28.01 12.00
N GLU A 217 -16.52 -28.73 11.03
CA GLU A 217 -17.95 -29.04 10.96
C GLU A 217 -18.27 -30.28 11.80
N LEU A 218 -18.65 -30.06 13.07
CA LEU A 218 -19.04 -31.14 13.97
C LEU A 218 -20.36 -31.79 13.52
N SER A 219 -21.31 -31.01 13.01
CA SER A 219 -22.59 -31.47 12.44
C SER A 219 -23.14 -30.49 11.41
N GLN A 220 -24.23 -30.85 10.70
CA GLN A 220 -24.92 -29.96 9.76
C GLN A 220 -25.44 -28.65 10.36
N ARG A 221 -25.56 -28.58 11.70
CA ARG A 221 -26.07 -27.41 12.42
C ARG A 221 -25.02 -26.71 13.27
N LEU A 222 -23.79 -27.24 13.33
CA LEU A 222 -22.76 -26.75 14.23
C LEU A 222 -21.38 -26.83 13.60
N THR A 223 -20.75 -25.67 13.45
CA THR A 223 -19.39 -25.50 12.93
C THR A 223 -18.58 -24.68 13.92
N PHE A 224 -17.39 -25.15 14.24
CA PHE A 224 -16.40 -24.42 15.02
C PHE A 224 -15.36 -23.79 14.11
N TYR A 225 -14.93 -22.59 14.46
CA TYR A 225 -13.82 -21.89 13.82
C TYR A 225 -12.83 -21.51 14.93
N GLY A 226 -11.61 -22.00 14.83
CA GLY A 226 -10.56 -21.72 15.80
C GLY A 226 -9.23 -21.49 15.11
N GLY A 227 -8.40 -20.60 15.64
CA GLY A 227 -7.08 -20.35 15.10
C GLY A 227 -6.21 -19.53 16.03
N ILE A 228 -4.92 -19.59 15.78
CA ILE A 228 -3.88 -18.85 16.49
C ILE A 228 -2.98 -18.15 15.47
N ARG A 229 -2.54 -16.95 15.81
CA ARG A 229 -1.57 -16.16 15.03
C ARG A 229 -0.54 -15.60 15.98
N TYR A 230 0.72 -15.78 15.65
CA TYR A 230 1.84 -15.11 16.30
C TYR A 230 2.44 -14.10 15.32
N SER A 231 2.67 -12.89 15.78
CA SER A 231 3.27 -11.81 15.00
C SER A 231 4.34 -11.11 15.80
N PHE A 232 5.34 -10.59 15.11
CA PHE A 232 6.35 -9.72 15.70
C PHE A 232 6.68 -8.59 14.73
N TYR A 233 7.10 -7.46 15.28
CA TYR A 233 7.62 -6.31 14.55
C TYR A 233 8.99 -5.95 15.11
N SER A 234 9.97 -5.76 14.24
CA SER A 234 11.30 -5.26 14.62
C SER A 234 11.59 -3.95 13.92
N PHE A 235 11.88 -2.91 14.70
CA PHE A 235 12.43 -1.65 14.22
C PHE A 235 13.90 -1.85 13.89
N LEU A 236 14.31 -1.46 12.69
CA LEU A 236 15.62 -1.75 12.12
C LEU A 236 16.43 -0.47 11.89
N GLY A 237 17.74 -0.59 12.06
CA GLY A 237 18.70 0.42 11.63
C GLY A 237 18.79 0.56 10.11
N PRO A 238 19.47 1.61 9.62
CA PRO A 238 20.34 2.46 10.40
C PRO A 238 19.58 3.58 11.10
N ASP A 239 19.85 3.77 12.39
CA ASP A 239 19.35 4.91 13.15
C ASP A 239 20.28 5.18 14.35
N LYS A 240 20.12 6.34 14.97
CA LYS A 240 20.78 6.71 16.22
C LYS A 240 19.76 6.80 17.34
N VAL A 241 19.98 6.03 18.40
CA VAL A 241 19.13 6.04 19.58
C VAL A 241 19.84 6.81 20.69
N TYR A 242 19.21 7.89 21.13
CA TYR A 242 19.71 8.66 22.26
C TYR A 242 19.28 8.01 23.58
N GLU A 243 20.26 7.73 24.43
CA GLU A 243 20.02 7.44 25.83
C GLU A 243 19.96 8.74 26.61
N TYR A 244 19.00 8.86 27.52
CA TYR A 244 18.82 10.05 28.34
C TYR A 244 19.12 9.75 29.80
N ASN A 245 19.51 10.78 30.56
CA ASN A 245 19.65 10.67 32.01
C ASN A 245 18.33 10.22 32.65
N GLN A 246 18.42 9.33 33.64
CA GLN A 246 17.25 8.84 34.36
C GLN A 246 16.54 10.02 35.05
N GLU A 247 15.21 10.01 35.03
CA GLU A 247 14.32 11.02 35.65
C GLU A 247 14.43 12.45 35.07
N ALA A 248 15.26 12.67 34.04
CA ALA A 248 15.39 13.95 33.37
C ALA A 248 14.42 14.06 32.17
N PRO A 249 13.94 15.27 31.82
CA PRO A 249 13.15 15.48 30.61
C PRO A 249 13.93 15.06 29.35
N LYS A 250 13.26 14.38 28.41
CA LYS A 250 13.85 13.98 27.13
C LYS A 250 14.04 15.19 26.22
N ASN A 251 15.23 15.79 26.29
CA ASN A 251 15.65 16.91 25.45
C ASN A 251 17.15 16.78 25.12
N SER A 252 17.63 17.59 24.18
CA SER A 252 19.02 17.54 23.70
C SER A 252 20.08 17.77 24.79
N GLN A 253 19.74 18.46 25.88
CA GLN A 253 20.66 18.74 26.99
C GLN A 253 20.84 17.54 27.93
N ASN A 254 19.89 16.61 27.92
CA ASN A 254 19.87 15.44 28.81
C ASN A 254 20.28 14.14 28.10
N ILE A 255 20.86 14.22 26.89
CA ILE A 255 21.41 13.06 26.18
C ILE A 255 22.68 12.61 26.92
N ARG A 256 22.64 11.37 27.43
CA ARG A 256 23.74 10.70 28.11
C ARG A 256 24.67 10.01 27.12
N ASP A 257 24.11 9.31 26.14
CA ASP A 257 24.85 8.54 25.14
C ASP A 257 24.07 8.45 23.83
N THR A 258 24.75 8.09 22.74
CA THR A 258 24.18 7.86 21.41
C THR A 258 24.61 6.50 20.88
N ILE A 259 23.67 5.56 20.82
CA ILE A 259 23.91 4.23 20.25
C ILE A 259 23.64 4.29 18.75
N MET A 260 24.63 3.88 17.95
CA MET A 260 24.57 3.85 16.51
C MET A 260 24.25 2.44 16.02
N PHE A 261 23.15 2.28 15.28
CA PHE A 261 22.78 1.01 14.67
C PHE A 261 23.10 1.01 13.18
N SER A 262 23.65 -0.10 12.70
CA SER A 262 23.94 -0.30 11.28
C SER A 262 22.69 -0.67 10.48
N ALA A 263 22.78 -0.62 9.15
CA ALA A 263 21.66 -1.01 8.30
C ALA A 263 21.26 -2.48 8.52
N GLY A 264 19.96 -2.72 8.79
CA GLY A 264 19.41 -4.05 9.06
C GLY A 264 19.62 -4.57 10.49
N GLU A 265 20.33 -3.84 11.34
CA GLU A 265 20.50 -4.20 12.75
C GLU A 265 19.18 -3.99 13.50
N ILE A 266 18.81 -4.93 14.38
CA ILE A 266 17.57 -4.83 15.16
C ILE A 266 17.79 -3.84 16.29
N ILE A 267 17.06 -2.72 16.24
CA ILE A 267 17.04 -1.73 17.31
C ILE A 267 16.14 -2.22 18.44
N LYS A 268 14.94 -2.70 18.09
CA LYS A 268 13.96 -3.21 19.06
C LYS A 268 12.91 -4.09 18.41
N THR A 269 12.58 -5.19 19.08
CA THR A 269 11.48 -6.10 18.69
C THR A 269 10.29 -5.95 19.63
N TYR A 270 9.11 -6.10 19.06
CA TYR A 270 7.80 -6.10 19.71
C TYR A 270 7.05 -7.36 19.27
N SER A 271 6.35 -8.04 20.18
CA SER A 271 5.61 -9.30 19.93
C SER A 271 4.37 -9.35 20.80
#